data_AF-A0A9P5TMR6-F1
#
_entry.id   AF-A0A9P5TMR6-F1
#
_cell.length_a   1.000
_cell.length_b   1.000
_cell.length_c   1.000
_cell.angle_alpha   90.00
_cell.angle_beta   90.00
_cell.angle_gamma   90.00
#
_symmetry.space_group_name_H-M   'P 1'
#
loop_
_entity.id
_entity.type
_entity.pdbx_description
1 polymer ?
#
loop_
_entity_poly.entity_id
_entity_poly.type
_entity_poly.pdbx_seq_one_letter_code
_entity_poly.pdbx_strand_id
1 'polypeptide(L)'
;MAFVFTCKTCPDNHPRGPYVRLRSKTGTGTTNLRGDVEQCLKKQGLLDESKQPEDTIPYSEAAHRALIALHCAKNARPFNMVQDEDYIQEVKMLRPGTKIPKPITVQHDLHEMYEKASLLVRNYFLVSF
;
A
#
# COMPACT_ATOMS: atom_id res chain seq x y z
N MET A 1 -19.45 -30.47 -4.83
CA MET A 1 -19.09 -29.33 -3.94
C MET A 1 -19.10 -28.04 -4.74
N ALA A 2 -19.77 -27.02 -4.23
CA ALA A 2 -19.80 -25.68 -4.81
C ALA A 2 -19.00 -24.72 -3.91
N PHE A 3 -18.26 -23.80 -4.53
CA PHE A 3 -17.59 -22.69 -3.86
C PHE A 3 -18.49 -21.46 -3.91
N VAL A 4 -18.67 -20.79 -2.78
CA VAL A 4 -19.45 -19.55 -2.68
C VAL A 4 -18.48 -18.39 -2.44
N PHE A 5 -18.55 -17.37 -3.29
CA PHE A 5 -17.76 -16.14 -3.17
C PHE A 5 -18.69 -15.00 -2.80
N THR A 6 -18.48 -14.43 -1.61
CA THR A 6 -19.16 -13.23 -1.12
C THR A 6 -18.18 -12.08 -1.06
N CYS A 7 -18.66 -10.87 -1.26
CA CYS A 7 -17.85 -9.70 -0.97
C CYS A 7 -17.82 -9.44 0.54
N LYS A 8 -16.63 -9.15 1.05
CA LYS A 8 -16.40 -8.89 2.47
C LYS A 8 -16.96 -7.55 2.94
N THR A 9 -16.87 -6.53 2.11
CA THR A 9 -17.15 -5.13 2.49
C THR A 9 -18.57 -4.69 2.18
N CYS A 10 -19.26 -5.36 1.25
CA CYS A 10 -20.62 -5.01 0.83
C CYS A 10 -21.46 -6.27 0.51
N PRO A 11 -21.61 -7.25 1.41
CA PRO A 11 -22.23 -8.55 1.10
C PRO A 11 -23.64 -8.42 0.47
N ASP A 12 -24.43 -7.44 0.89
CA ASP A 12 -25.80 -7.21 0.41
C ASP A 12 -25.90 -6.22 -0.76
N ASN A 13 -24.82 -5.52 -1.10
CA ASN A 13 -24.85 -4.37 -2.02
C ASN A 13 -24.07 -4.61 -3.33
N HIS A 14 -23.82 -5.88 -3.64
CA HIS A 14 -23.33 -6.31 -4.96
C HIS A 14 -24.50 -6.53 -5.92
N PRO A 15 -24.44 -6.00 -7.14
CA PRO A 15 -25.52 -6.11 -8.12
C PRO A 15 -25.85 -7.57 -8.52
N ARG A 16 -24.95 -8.52 -8.23
CA ARG A 16 -25.09 -9.93 -8.60
C ARG A 16 -25.16 -10.90 -7.42
N GLY A 17 -25.15 -10.40 -6.19
CA GLY A 17 -25.17 -11.23 -4.97
C GLY A 17 -23.96 -12.18 -4.85
N PRO A 18 -24.04 -13.20 -3.98
CA PRO A 18 -22.97 -14.19 -3.81
C PRO A 18 -22.80 -15.10 -5.04
N TYR A 19 -21.57 -15.24 -5.52
CA TYR A 19 -21.26 -16.12 -6.66
C TYR A 19 -21.09 -17.56 -6.21
N VAL A 20 -21.96 -18.45 -6.68
CA VAL A 20 -21.84 -19.89 -6.44
C VAL A 20 -21.25 -20.57 -7.68
N ARG A 21 -20.12 -21.28 -7.52
CA ARG A 21 -19.43 -22.00 -8.60
C ARG A 21 -19.29 -23.48 -8.29
N LEU A 22 -19.71 -24.34 -9.22
CA LEU A 22 -19.46 -25.78 -9.14
C LEU A 22 -18.01 -26.10 -9.50
N ARG A 23 -17.41 -27.07 -8.79
CA ARG A 23 -16.00 -27.49 -8.94
C ARG A 23 -15.57 -27.86 -10.37
N SER A 24 -16.51 -28.22 -11.26
CA SER A 24 -16.24 -28.71 -12.62
C SER A 24 -16.49 -27.71 -13.75
N LYS A 25 -16.97 -26.49 -13.49
CA LYS A 25 -17.18 -25.47 -14.54
C LYS A 25 -15.91 -24.64 -14.76
N THR A 26 -15.01 -25.14 -15.59
CA THR A 26 -13.79 -24.43 -16.06
C THR A 26 -14.06 -23.39 -17.15
N GLY A 27 -15.25 -23.37 -17.78
CA GLY A 27 -15.55 -22.52 -18.94
C GLY A 27 -16.06 -21.10 -18.64
N THR A 28 -16.38 -20.76 -17.39
CA THR A 28 -16.80 -19.39 -17.01
C THR A 28 -15.62 -18.65 -16.40
N GLY A 29 -15.01 -17.73 -17.14
CA GLY A 29 -13.86 -16.94 -16.69
C GLY A 29 -14.06 -16.21 -15.35
N THR A 30 -12.97 -15.80 -14.72
CA THR A 30 -12.96 -15.02 -13.47
C THR A 30 -13.30 -13.53 -13.69
N THR A 31 -13.55 -13.12 -14.93
CA THR A 31 -13.84 -11.75 -15.35
C THR A 31 -15.00 -11.11 -14.59
N ASN A 32 -16.07 -11.87 -14.31
CA ASN A 32 -17.22 -11.35 -13.55
C ASN A 32 -16.87 -11.08 -12.08
N LEU A 33 -16.05 -11.94 -11.47
CA LEU A 33 -15.54 -11.71 -10.11
C LEU A 33 -14.63 -10.48 -10.08
N ARG A 34 -13.77 -10.33 -11.10
CA ARG A 34 -12.87 -9.19 -11.22
C ARG A 34 -13.63 -7.87 -11.38
N GLY A 35 -14.63 -7.82 -12.26
CA GLY A 35 -15.45 -6.63 -12.48
C GLY A 35 -16.24 -6.21 -11.23
N ASP A 36 -16.76 -7.18 -10.47
CA ASP A 36 -17.46 -6.88 -9.21
C ASP A 36 -16.49 -6.39 -8.12
N VAL A 37 -15.27 -6.93 -8.07
CA VAL A 37 -14.21 -6.44 -7.16
C VAL A 37 -13.84 -5.01 -7.52
N GLU A 38 -13.61 -4.71 -8.80
CA GLU A 38 -13.31 -3.36 -9.28
C GLU A 38 -14.44 -2.37 -8.91
N GLN A 39 -15.70 -2.72 -9.15
CA GLN A 39 -16.84 -1.89 -8.72
C GLN A 39 -16.87 -1.66 -7.21
N CYS A 40 -16.54 -2.68 -6.41
CA CYS A 40 -16.49 -2.57 -4.96
C CYS A 40 -15.39 -1.62 -4.49
N LEU A 41 -14.18 -1.76 -5.05
CA LEU A 41 -13.04 -0.90 -4.75
C LEU A 41 -13.33 0.55 -5.14
N LYS A 42 -14.01 0.77 -6.27
CA LYS A 42 -14.46 2.10 -6.70
C LYS A 42 -15.47 2.71 -5.72
N LYS A 43 -16.47 1.94 -5.25
CA LYS A 43 -17.42 2.39 -4.21
C LYS A 43 -16.73 2.71 -2.87
N GLN A 44 -15.64 2.02 -2.55
CA GLN A 44 -14.83 2.28 -1.36
C GLN A 44 -13.85 3.45 -1.55
N GLY A 45 -13.77 4.05 -2.74
CA GLY A 45 -12.78 5.09 -3.04
C GLY A 45 -11.33 4.59 -3.12
N LEU A 46 -11.13 3.27 -3.29
CA LEU A 46 -9.81 2.63 -3.36
C LEU A 46 -9.30 2.46 -4.79
N LEU A 47 -10.18 2.53 -5.79
CA LEU A 47 -9.79 2.73 -7.19
C LEU A 47 -9.84 4.23 -7.48
N ASP A 48 -8.74 4.89 -7.16
CA ASP A 48 -8.50 6.25 -7.60
C ASP A 48 -8.07 6.19 -9.07
N GLU A 49 -9.04 6.29 -9.99
CA GLU A 49 -8.78 6.45 -11.43
C GLU A 49 -8.27 7.87 -11.77
N SER A 50 -8.08 8.73 -10.76
CA SER A 50 -7.64 10.12 -10.91
C SER A 50 -6.39 10.43 -10.11
N LYS A 51 -5.24 9.99 -10.62
CA LYS A 51 -4.01 10.78 -10.56
C LYS A 51 -3.07 10.30 -11.64
N GLN A 52 -3.18 10.92 -12.82
CA GLN A 52 -1.96 11.16 -13.58
C GLN A 52 -1.02 11.91 -12.62
N PRO A 53 0.25 11.49 -12.49
CA PRO A 53 1.17 12.27 -11.68
C PRO A 53 1.31 13.63 -12.38
N GLU A 54 0.89 14.70 -11.73
CA GLU A 54 1.66 15.92 -11.90
C GLU A 54 3.07 15.55 -11.46
N ASP A 55 4.03 15.62 -12.39
CA ASP A 55 5.37 15.01 -12.34
C ASP A 55 6.27 15.49 -11.19
N THR A 56 5.75 16.18 -10.19
CA THR A 56 6.53 16.70 -9.07
C THR A 56 5.82 16.41 -7.75
N ILE A 57 6.26 15.36 -7.04
CA ILE A 57 5.92 15.18 -5.62
C ILE A 57 6.59 16.33 -4.86
N PRO A 58 5.84 17.27 -4.25
CA PRO A 58 6.44 18.37 -3.53
C PRO A 58 7.23 17.82 -2.35
N TYR A 59 8.46 18.31 -2.19
CA TYR A 59 9.31 17.89 -1.09
C TYR A 59 8.70 18.28 0.26
N SER A 60 8.66 17.32 1.18
CA SER A 60 8.53 17.57 2.60
C SER A 60 9.54 16.71 3.35
N GLU A 61 10.03 17.20 4.49
CA GLU A 61 11.00 16.46 5.32
C GLU A 61 10.42 15.12 5.79
N ALA A 62 9.14 15.11 6.17
CA ALA A 62 8.44 13.89 6.57
C ALA A 62 8.32 12.87 5.42
N ALA A 63 7.98 13.31 4.20
CA ALA A 63 7.91 12.42 3.05
C ALA A 63 9.30 11.88 2.66
N HIS A 64 10.33 12.72 2.72
CA HIS A 64 11.70 12.30 2.46
C HIS A 64 12.15 11.21 3.45
N ARG A 65 11.95 11.43 4.77
CA ARG A 65 12.22 10.43 5.81
C ARG A 65 11.44 9.14 5.60
N ALA A 66 10.17 9.26 5.22
CA ALA A 66 9.31 8.11 4.95
C ALA A 66 9.85 7.25 3.79
N LEU A 67 10.30 7.88 2.70
CA LEU A 67 10.90 7.19 1.57
C LEU A 67 12.21 6.47 1.95
N ILE A 68 13.04 7.08 2.79
CA ILE A 68 14.27 6.46 3.30
C ILE A 68 13.95 5.21 4.14
N ALA A 69 13.00 5.32 5.08
CA ALA A 69 12.57 4.20 5.92
C ALA A 69 12.05 3.03 5.06
N LEU A 70 11.19 3.33 4.09
CA LEU A 70 10.69 2.33 3.14
C LEU A 70 11.80 1.70 2.29
N HIS A 71 12.79 2.50 1.87
CA HIS A 71 13.95 1.99 1.14
C HIS A 71 14.77 1.02 2.00
N CYS A 72 14.98 1.35 3.28
CA CYS A 72 15.66 0.48 4.24
C CYS A 72 14.90 -0.85 4.41
N ALA A 73 13.58 -0.78 4.63
CA ALA A 73 12.73 -1.96 4.76
C ALA A 73 12.77 -2.85 3.51
N LYS A 74 12.57 -2.25 2.33
CA LYS A 74 12.39 -2.97 1.06
C LYS A 74 13.67 -3.66 0.59
N ASN A 75 14.81 -3.01 0.80
CA ASN A 75 16.10 -3.47 0.28
C ASN A 75 17.02 -4.05 1.37
N ALA A 76 16.50 -4.26 2.59
CA ALA A 76 17.27 -4.70 3.75
C ALA A 76 18.55 -3.86 3.97
N ARG A 77 18.45 -2.54 3.79
CA ARG A 77 19.58 -1.62 3.99
C ARG A 77 19.69 -1.22 5.45
N PRO A 78 20.92 -1.06 5.99
CA PRO A 78 21.11 -0.53 7.33
C PRO A 78 20.72 0.95 7.38
N PHE A 79 20.15 1.40 8.51
CA PHE A 79 19.77 2.81 8.69
C PHE A 79 20.96 3.77 8.60
N ASN A 80 22.18 3.27 8.85
CA ASN A 80 23.40 4.06 8.72
C ASN A 80 23.68 4.52 7.28
N MET A 81 22.98 3.99 6.27
CA MET A 81 23.13 4.42 4.87
C MET A 81 22.89 5.93 4.67
N VAL A 82 22.12 6.57 5.56
CA VAL A 82 21.90 8.02 5.51
C VAL A 82 23.15 8.85 5.84
N GLN A 83 24.15 8.22 6.45
CA GLN A 83 25.43 8.84 6.78
C GLN A 83 26.52 8.56 5.73
N ASP A 84 26.24 7.74 4.72
CA ASP A 84 27.20 7.45 3.66
C ASP A 84 27.47 8.71 2.84
N GLU A 85 28.74 9.07 2.65
CA GLU A 85 29.13 10.31 1.95
C GLU A 85 28.53 10.41 0.53
N ASP A 86 28.46 9.28 -0.18
CA ASP A 86 27.88 9.22 -1.52
C ASP A 86 26.37 9.55 -1.49
N TYR A 87 25.64 9.05 -0.49
CA TYR A 87 24.22 9.37 -0.29
C TYR A 87 24.03 10.85 0.06
N ILE A 88 24.88 11.38 0.95
CA ILE A 88 24.87 12.80 1.31
C ILE A 88 25.12 13.68 0.07
N GLN A 89 26.07 13.27 -0.78
CA GLN A 89 26.40 13.98 -2.00
C GLN A 89 25.26 13.92 -3.02
N GLU A 90 24.61 12.77 -3.18
CA GLU A 90 23.41 12.62 -4.02
C GLU A 90 22.29 13.58 -3.57
N VAL A 91 21.97 13.60 -2.28
CA VAL A 91 20.95 14.49 -1.71
C VAL A 91 21.31 15.96 -1.92
N LYS A 92 22.59 16.34 -1.74
CA LYS A 92 23.07 17.71 -1.99
C LYS A 92 22.99 18.11 -3.45
N MET A 93 23.28 17.20 -4.39
CA MET A 93 23.18 17.45 -5.84
C MET A 93 21.74 17.68 -6.27
N LEU A 94 20.78 16.92 -5.71
CA LEU A 94 19.37 17.04 -6.06
C LEU A 94 18.68 18.21 -5.36
N ARG A 95 19.02 18.48 -4.09
CA ARG A 95 18.42 19.54 -3.29
C ARG A 95 19.38 20.04 -2.20
N PRO A 96 20.16 21.11 -2.48
CA PRO A 96 21.08 21.68 -1.50
C PRO A 96 20.31 22.22 -0.27
N GLY A 97 20.91 22.08 0.91
CA GLY A 97 20.30 22.50 2.19
C GLY A 97 19.31 21.50 2.79
N THR A 98 19.12 20.33 2.18
CA THR A 98 18.31 19.25 2.75
C THR A 98 18.92 18.74 4.05
N LYS A 99 18.10 18.66 5.11
CA LYS A 99 18.51 18.08 6.39
C LYS A 99 18.41 16.57 6.29
N ILE A 100 19.55 15.90 6.44
CA ILE A 100 19.62 14.45 6.45
C ILE A 100 19.20 13.94 7.84
N PRO A 101 18.28 12.97 7.91
CA PRO A 101 17.85 12.41 9.19
C PRO A 101 18.99 11.61 9.84
N LYS A 102 18.94 11.49 11.16
CA LYS A 102 19.85 10.58 11.88
C LYS A 102 19.40 9.12 11.65
N PRO A 103 20.31 8.13 11.67
CA PRO A 103 19.94 6.71 11.54
C PRO A 103 18.85 6.28 12.53
N ILE A 104 18.94 6.72 13.79
CA ILE A 104 17.93 6.46 14.83
C ILE A 104 16.55 7.03 14.49
N THR A 105 16.51 8.17 13.80
CA THR A 105 15.27 8.78 13.34
C THR A 105 14.59 7.91 12.29
N VAL A 106 15.36 7.38 11.33
CA VAL A 106 14.85 6.45 10.30
C VAL A 106 14.33 5.17 10.93
N GLN A 107 15.02 4.64 11.93
CA GLN A 107 14.58 3.46 12.68
C GLN A 107 13.24 3.69 13.38
N HIS A 108 13.09 4.82 14.10
CA HIS A 108 11.84 5.17 14.75
C HIS A 108 10.69 5.36 13.75
N ASP A 109 10.95 6.04 12.63
CA ASP A 109 9.96 6.23 11.56
C ASP A 109 9.48 4.90 11.00
N LEU A 110 10.40 3.97 10.76
CA LEU A 110 10.08 2.63 10.28
C LEU A 110 9.23 1.84 11.29
N HIS A 111 9.55 1.95 12.59
CA HIS A 111 8.77 1.31 13.63
C HIS A 111 7.35 1.87 13.71
N GLU A 112 7.20 3.19 13.68
CA GLU A 112 5.90 3.88 13.70
C GLU A 112 5.06 3.50 12.47
N MET A 113 5.67 3.42 11.29
CA MET A 113 5.02 2.93 10.08
C MET A 113 4.51 1.50 10.24
N TYR A 114 5.36 0.62 10.78
CA TYR A 114 4.99 -0.77 10.99
C TYR A 114 3.83 -0.91 11.98
N GLU A 115 3.87 -0.19 13.10
CA GLU A 115 2.78 -0.17 14.08
C GLU A 115 1.46 0.28 13.45
N LYS A 116 1.47 1.41 12.74
CA LYS A 116 0.26 1.92 12.07
C LYS A 116 -0.24 0.96 11.00
N ALA A 117 0.65 0.38 10.21
CA ALA A 117 0.29 -0.62 9.21
C ALA A 117 -0.30 -1.87 9.86
N SER A 118 0.25 -2.32 11.00
CA SER A 118 -0.24 -3.50 11.73
C SER A 118 -1.67 -3.31 12.21
N LEU A 119 -2.06 -2.09 12.62
CA LEU A 119 -3.43 -1.76 12.99
C LEU A 119 -4.38 -1.89 11.79
N LEU A 120 -3.98 -1.42 10.61
CA LEU A 120 -4.76 -1.56 9.39
C LEU A 120 -4.97 -3.03 9.02
N VAL A 121 -3.89 -3.83 9.09
CA VAL A 121 -3.94 -5.27 8.85
C VAL A 121 -4.84 -5.98 9.87
N ARG A 122 -4.69 -5.66 11.16
CA ARG A 122 -5.55 -6.20 12.23
C ARG A 122 -7.01 -5.85 12.00
N ASN A 123 -7.32 -4.59 11.71
CA ASN A 123 -8.69 -4.14 11.45
C ASN A 123 -9.29 -4.86 10.23
N TYR A 124 -8.49 -5.05 9.17
CA TYR A 124 -8.92 -5.84 8.02
C TYR A 124 -9.34 -7.26 8.43
N PHE A 125 -8.63 -7.90 9.36
CA PHE A 125 -9.00 -9.25 9.85
C PHE A 125 -10.11 -9.25 10.91
N LEU A 126 -10.28 -8.19 11.72
CA LEU A 126 -11.31 -8.13 12.76
C LEU A 126 -12.74 -7.89 12.25
N VAL A 127 -12.93 -7.25 11.10
CA VAL A 127 -14.26 -7.08 10.45
C VAL A 127 -14.75 -8.41 9.84
N SER A 128 -14.44 -9.55 10.47
CA SER A 128 -14.69 -10.90 9.94
C SER A 128 -15.47 -11.81 10.91
N PHE A 129 -16.23 -11.26 11.86
CA PHE A 129 -17.13 -12.03 12.72
C PHE A 129 -18.52 -11.42 12.77
#